data_AF-A0A8X6L0D4-F1
#
_entry.id   AF-A0A8X6L0D4-F1
#
_cell.length_a   1.000
_cell.length_b   1.000
_cell.length_c   1.000
_cell.angle_alpha   90.00
_cell.angle_beta   90.00
_cell.angle_gamma   90.00
#
_symmetry.space_group_name_H-M   'P 1'
#
loop_
_entity.id
_entity.type
_entity.pdbx_description
1 polymer ?
#
loop_
_entity_poly.entity_id
_entity_poly.type
_entity_poly.pdbx_seq_one_letter_code
_entity_poly.pdbx_strand_id
1 'polypeptide(L)' 'QIHIHSSREELLEQFPAEVVPQEYGGQLDSFDMTGWLKKAMEPEKLG' A
#
# COMPACT_ATOMS: atom_id res chain seq x y z
N GLN A 1 8.75 -14.66 0.48
CA GLN A 1 7.65 -15.58 0.79
C GLN A 1 6.39 -15.05 0.13
N ILE A 2 5.47 -15.93 -0.24
CA ILE A 2 4.17 -15.55 -0.82
C ILE A 2 3.10 -16.00 0.18
N HIS A 3 2.20 -15.09 0.55
CA HIS A 3 1.07 -15.34 1.44
C HIS A 3 -0.21 -15.03 0.66
N ILE A 4 -1.20 -15.91 0.77
CA ILE A 4 -2.52 -15.74 0.15
C ILE A 4 -3.52 -15.75 1.29
N HIS A 5 -4.25 -14.64 1.44
CA HIS A 5 -5.23 -14.44 2.49
C HIS A 5 -6.64 -14.71 1.97
N SER A 6 -7.47 -15.34 2.80
CA SER A 6 -8.86 -15.65 2.44
C SER A 6 -9.84 -14.53 2.83
N SER A 7 -9.38 -13.61 3.68
CA SER A 7 -10.16 -12.52 4.24
C SER A 7 -9.30 -11.26 4.41
N ARG A 8 -9.94 -10.11 4.64
CA ARG A 8 -9.24 -8.83 4.81
C ARG A 8 -8.69 -8.70 6.24
N GLU A 9 -9.36 -9.35 7.17
CA GLU A 9 -9.03 -9.39 8.59
C GLU A 9 -7.66 -10.04 8.82
N GLU A 10 -7.35 -11.10 8.08
CA GLU A 10 -6.03 -11.75 8.10
C GLU A 10 -4.89 -10.79 7.70
N LEU A 11 -5.15 -9.77 6.88
CA LEU A 11 -4.15 -8.76 6.53
C LEU A 11 -3.77 -7.90 7.75
N LEU A 12 -4.74 -7.63 8.62
CA LEU A 12 -4.56 -6.81 9.82
C LEU A 12 -3.83 -7.55 10.95
N GLU A 13 -3.73 -8.88 10.87
CA GLU A 13 -2.88 -9.68 11.76
C GLU A 13 -1.38 -9.47 11.43
N GLN A 14 -1.07 -9.07 10.20
CA GLN A 14 0.31 -8.89 9.72
C GLN A 14 0.73 -7.41 9.69
N PHE A 15 -0.22 -6.50 9.48
CA PHE A 15 0.03 -5.07 9.36
C PHE A 15 -0.86 -4.26 10.31
N PRO A 16 -0.31 -3.22 10.98
CA PRO A 16 -1.12 -2.32 11.79
C PRO A 16 -2.24 -1.66 10.96
N ALA A 17 -3.45 -1.57 11.53
CA ALA A 17 -4.60 -1.01 10.82
C ALA A 17 -4.36 0.44 10.33
N GLU A 18 -3.58 1.22 11.07
CA GLU A 18 -3.25 2.63 10.78
C GLU A 18 -2.52 2.85 9.44
N VAL A 19 -1.81 1.83 8.93
CA VAL A 19 -1.05 1.91 7.68
C VAL A 19 -1.74 1.19 6.51
N VAL A 20 -2.86 0.51 6.79
CA VAL A 20 -3.63 -0.24 5.78
C VAL A 20 -4.79 0.63 5.28
N PRO A 21 -5.00 0.75 3.96
CA PRO A 21 -6.13 1.50 3.42
C PRO A 21 -7.49 0.98 3.89
N GLN A 22 -8.47 1.88 4.04
CA GLN A 22 -9.85 1.53 4.44
C GLN A 22 -10.50 0.48 3.53
N GLU A 23 -10.20 0.51 2.22
CA GLU A 23 -10.68 -0.48 1.24
C GLU A 23 -10.21 -1.92 1.54
N TYR A 24 -9.10 -2.07 2.26
CA TYR A 24 -8.56 -3.34 2.75
C TYR A 24 -8.85 -3.58 4.24
N GLY A 25 -9.74 -2.82 4.87
CA GLY A 25 -10.17 -2.99 6.26
C GLY A 25 -9.35 -2.22 7.31
N GLY A 26 -8.40 -1.39 6.87
CA GLY A 26 -7.61 -0.56 7.78
C GLY A 26 -8.20 0.83 8.04
N GLN A 27 -7.36 1.75 8.50
CA GLN A 27 -7.72 3.12 8.91
C GLN A 27 -7.06 4.20 8.07
N LEU A 28 -6.17 3.82 7.15
CA LEU A 28 -5.55 4.79 6.25
C LEU A 28 -6.61 5.30 5.25
N ASP A 29 -6.90 6.58 5.33
CA ASP A 29 -7.75 7.28 4.36
C ASP A 29 -7.16 7.22 2.95
N SER A 30 -7.95 7.63 1.95
CA SER A 30 -7.50 7.71 0.57
C SER A 30 -6.17 8.48 0.48
N PHE A 31 -5.09 7.77 0.16
CA PHE A 31 -3.76 8.35 0.04
C PHE A 31 -3.50 8.71 -1.42
N ASP A 32 -3.26 10.00 -1.69
CA ASP A 32 -2.90 10.45 -3.04
C ASP A 32 -1.49 9.97 -3.41
N MET A 33 -1.43 8.85 -4.13
CA MET A 33 -0.16 8.29 -4.63
C MET A 33 0.41 9.01 -5.84
N THR A 34 -0.25 10.05 -6.37
CA THR A 34 0.17 10.72 -7.62
C THR A 34 1.61 11.24 -7.54
N GLY A 35 2.02 11.81 -6.41
CA GLY A 35 3.38 12.32 -6.22
C GLY A 35 4.44 11.22 -6.25
N TRP A 36 4.15 10.09 -5.58
CA TRP A 36 5.03 8.93 -5.59
C TRP A 36 5.12 8.29 -6.98
N LEU A 37 3.98 8.11 -7.65
CA LEU A 37 3.92 7.55 -9.01
C LEU A 37 4.72 8.39 -10.00
N LYS A 38 4.58 9.72 -9.96
CA LYS A 38 5.37 10.62 -10.81
C LYS A 38 6.87 10.41 -10.62
N LYS A 39 7.33 10.32 -9.37
CA LYS A 39 8.74 10.08 -9.04
C LYS A 39 9.22 8.70 -9.51
N ALA A 40 8.40 7.66 -9.33
CA ALA A 40 8.72 6.30 -9.77
C ALA A 40 8.82 6.18 -11.30
N MET A 41 8.11 7.05 -12.03
CA MET A 41 8.13 7.13 -13.48
C MET A 41 9.21 8.08 -14.03
N GLU A 42 9.99 8.75 -13.17
CA GLU A 42 11.09 9.59 -13.64
C GLU A 42 12.13 8.70 -14.32
N PRO A 43 12.50 8.99 -15.59
CA PRO A 43 13.54 8.23 -16.26
C PRO A 43 14.85 8.39 -15.49
N GLU A 44 15.53 7.28 -15.28
CA GLU A 44 16.83 7.27 -14.62
C GLU A 44 17.79 8.17 -15.41
N LYS A 45 18.34 9.19 -14.74
CA LYS A 45 19.32 10.07 -15.38
C LYS A 45 20.62 9.26 -15.51
N LEU A 46 20.82 8.67 -16.69
CA LEU A 46 22.12 8.15 -17.10
C LEU A 46 23.09 9.34 -17.19
N GLY A 47 23.89 9.50 -16.14
CA GLY A 47 25.03 10.43 -16.09
C GLY A 47 26.26 9.87 -16.78
#